data_AF-A0A3M8C0L2-F1
#
_entry.id   AF-A0A3M8C0L2-F1
#
_cell.length_a   1.000
_cell.length_b   1.000
_cell.length_c   1.000
_cell.angle_alpha   90.00
_cell.angle_beta   90.00
_cell.angle_gamma   90.00
#
_symmetry.space_group_name_H-M   'P 1'
#
loop_
_entity.id
_entity.type
_entity.pdbx_description
1 polymer ?
#
loop_
_entity_poly.entity_id
_entity_poly.type
_entity_poly.pdbx_seq_one_letter_code
_entity_poly.pdbx_strand_id
1 'polypeptide(L)'
;MISDQDRNLGTIKITPSITYTVADPEENPFTITEKINGSTIRSYSGVPNRQETLTIPANKWLMLEPGVSHTLTISAADEQGKSSSRTFTFTRQVNEIMFEGLQVPMETDIAAERILLTPDWQIPLGAEVRVEVCNNGFDAEPTWEDCTIPAKMGRGYAFLNTVKTAEKWGVNFRVRIQKGTATSEASLSGIGGAYDVHPSL
;
A
#
# COMPACT_ATOMS: atom_id res chain seq x y z
N MET A 1 -9.01 -34.44 5.56
CA MET A 1 -8.52 -33.58 6.66
C MET A 1 -7.48 -32.62 6.13
N ILE A 2 -7.61 -31.33 6.43
CA ILE A 2 -6.60 -30.33 6.10
C ILE A 2 -5.49 -30.34 7.17
N SER A 3 -4.22 -30.20 6.77
CA SER A 3 -3.10 -30.06 7.70
C SER A 3 -3.13 -28.74 8.49
N ASP A 4 -2.16 -28.52 9.37
CA ASP A 4 -2.09 -27.36 10.27
C ASP A 4 -3.27 -27.33 11.27
N GLN A 5 -3.31 -26.29 12.10
CA GLN A 5 -4.36 -26.01 13.08
C GLN A 5 -4.82 -24.57 12.94
N ASP A 6 -6.02 -24.30 13.45
CA ASP A 6 -6.52 -22.93 13.53
C ASP A 6 -5.62 -22.09 14.44
N ARG A 7 -5.21 -20.92 13.97
CA ARG A 7 -4.30 -20.06 14.74
C ARG A 7 -4.37 -18.59 14.35
N ASN A 8 -3.98 -17.75 15.30
CA ASN A 8 -3.76 -16.33 15.06
C ASN A 8 -2.33 -16.11 14.55
N LEU A 9 -2.20 -15.46 13.38
CA LEU A 9 -0.93 -15.08 12.76
C LEU A 9 -0.37 -13.77 13.34
N GLY A 10 -1.13 -13.10 14.21
CA GLY A 10 -0.77 -11.87 14.89
C GLY A 10 -0.96 -10.63 14.02
N THR A 11 -0.27 -9.57 14.41
CA THR A 11 -0.26 -8.30 13.68
C THR A 11 0.84 -8.33 12.61
N ILE A 12 0.45 -8.15 11.35
CA ILE A 12 1.34 -8.33 10.19
C ILE A 12 1.32 -7.12 9.27
N LYS A 13 2.47 -6.82 8.66
CA LYS A 13 2.64 -5.73 7.69
C LYS A 13 2.72 -6.22 6.24
N ILE A 14 3.01 -7.50 6.07
CA ILE A 14 3.15 -8.17 4.77
C ILE A 14 2.10 -9.28 4.66
N THR A 15 1.70 -9.59 3.43
CA THR A 15 0.77 -10.67 3.13
C THR A 15 1.28 -12.00 3.71
N PRO A 16 0.44 -12.77 4.45
CA PRO A 16 0.84 -14.08 4.92
C PRO A 16 0.82 -15.10 3.77
N SER A 17 1.64 -16.14 3.91
CA SER A 17 1.66 -17.30 3.02
C SER A 17 1.44 -18.55 3.86
N ILE A 18 0.39 -19.32 3.58
CA ILE A 18 0.00 -20.48 4.38
C ILE A 18 0.08 -21.74 3.52
N THR A 19 1.01 -22.61 3.88
CA THR A 19 1.19 -23.91 3.23
C THR A 19 0.33 -24.96 3.90
N TYR A 20 -0.34 -25.80 3.12
CA TYR A 20 -1.18 -26.87 3.66
C TYR A 20 -1.29 -28.06 2.69
N THR A 21 -1.76 -29.20 3.20
CA THR A 21 -2.16 -30.38 2.42
C THR A 21 -3.58 -30.79 2.82
N VAL A 22 -4.25 -31.53 1.95
CA VAL A 22 -5.53 -32.18 2.26
C VAL A 22 -5.38 -33.68 2.11
N ALA A 23 -5.53 -34.41 3.20
CA ALA A 23 -5.57 -35.87 3.19
C ALA A 23 -7.00 -36.35 2.94
N ASP A 24 -7.19 -37.22 1.96
CA ASP A 24 -8.42 -37.98 1.75
C ASP A 24 -8.06 -39.48 1.69
N PRO A 25 -8.40 -40.27 2.73
CA PRO A 25 -8.07 -41.69 2.77
C PRO A 25 -8.88 -42.53 1.78
N GLU A 26 -9.98 -42.01 1.24
CA GLU A 26 -10.87 -42.70 0.31
C GLU A 26 -10.56 -42.33 -1.16
N GLU A 27 -9.59 -41.42 -1.37
CA GLU A 27 -9.21 -40.88 -2.70
C GLU A 27 -10.39 -40.32 -3.51
N ASN A 28 -11.43 -39.86 -2.82
CA ASN A 28 -12.60 -39.25 -3.45
C ASN A 28 -12.26 -37.87 -4.05
N PRO A 29 -12.98 -37.44 -5.10
CA PRO A 29 -12.91 -36.05 -5.56
C PRO A 29 -13.37 -35.09 -4.47
N PHE A 30 -12.62 -34.01 -4.26
CA PHE A 30 -12.99 -32.93 -3.37
C PHE A 30 -12.66 -31.57 -3.98
N THR A 31 -13.37 -30.54 -3.53
CA THR A 31 -13.14 -29.15 -3.92
C THR A 31 -12.50 -28.40 -2.76
N ILE A 32 -11.42 -27.68 -3.04
CA ILE A 32 -10.83 -26.71 -2.12
C ILE A 32 -11.42 -25.34 -2.43
N THR A 33 -11.83 -24.62 -1.39
CA THR A 33 -12.21 -23.22 -1.46
C THR A 33 -11.42 -22.42 -0.44
N GLU A 34 -10.82 -21.34 -0.90
CA GLU A 34 -10.03 -20.42 -0.09
C GLU A 34 -10.76 -19.07 -0.01
N LYS A 35 -10.85 -18.51 1.19
CA LYS A 35 -11.61 -17.27 1.44
C LYS A 35 -10.81 -16.30 2.31
N ILE A 36 -11.09 -15.02 2.11
CA ILE A 36 -10.73 -13.93 3.02
C ILE A 36 -11.98 -13.16 3.43
N ASN A 37 -12.21 -13.02 4.73
CA ASN A 37 -13.41 -12.40 5.30
C ASN A 37 -14.70 -12.94 4.64
N GLY A 38 -14.77 -14.26 4.43
CA GLY A 38 -15.89 -14.94 3.76
C GLY A 38 -15.93 -14.80 2.23
N SER A 39 -15.17 -13.88 1.64
CA SER A 39 -15.08 -13.70 0.18
C SER A 39 -14.11 -14.68 -0.44
N THR A 40 -14.53 -15.40 -1.47
CA THR A 40 -13.67 -16.36 -2.19
C THR A 40 -12.46 -15.67 -2.83
N ILE A 41 -11.28 -16.24 -2.59
CA ILE A 41 -10.03 -15.97 -3.29
C ILE A 41 -9.97 -16.86 -4.53
N ARG A 42 -10.09 -18.17 -4.33
CA ARG A 42 -10.12 -19.18 -5.39
C ARG A 42 -10.85 -20.45 -4.94
N SER A 43 -11.30 -21.23 -5.91
CA SER A 43 -11.90 -22.55 -5.71
C SER A 43 -11.46 -23.48 -6.84
N TYR A 44 -11.08 -24.71 -6.51
CA TYR A 44 -10.52 -25.66 -7.47
C TYR A 44 -10.63 -27.11 -6.97
N SER A 45 -10.57 -28.07 -7.89
CA SER A 45 -10.48 -29.49 -7.55
C SER A 45 -9.17 -29.78 -6.83
N GLY A 46 -9.25 -30.39 -5.65
CA GLY A 46 -8.10 -30.75 -4.85
C GLY A 46 -7.43 -32.04 -5.32
N VAL A 47 -6.16 -32.20 -4.94
CA VAL A 47 -5.39 -33.45 -5.14
C VAL A 47 -4.95 -33.95 -3.77
N PRO A 48 -5.29 -35.19 -3.37
CA PRO A 48 -4.90 -35.73 -2.07
C PRO A 48 -3.39 -35.60 -1.82
N ASN A 49 -3.03 -35.16 -0.60
CA ASN A 49 -1.65 -35.02 -0.12
C ASN A 49 -0.75 -34.06 -0.93
N ARG A 50 -1.27 -33.37 -1.95
CA ARG A 50 -0.53 -32.32 -2.64
C ARG A 50 -0.39 -31.11 -1.73
N GLN A 51 0.83 -30.54 -1.70
CA GLN A 51 1.09 -29.30 -0.99
C GLN A 51 0.53 -28.12 -1.80
N GLU A 52 -0.28 -27.31 -1.13
CA GLU A 52 -0.85 -26.07 -1.65
C GLU A 52 -0.34 -24.88 -0.84
N THR A 53 -0.49 -23.68 -1.40
CA THR A 53 -0.18 -22.43 -0.70
C THR A 53 -1.30 -21.42 -0.90
N LEU A 54 -1.97 -21.04 0.18
CA LEU A 54 -2.90 -19.92 0.22
C LEU A 54 -2.12 -18.61 0.24
N THR A 55 -2.43 -17.73 -0.71
CA THR A 55 -1.91 -16.36 -0.77
C THR A 55 -3.07 -15.38 -0.96
N ILE A 56 -2.90 -14.13 -0.52
CA ILE A 56 -3.88 -13.06 -0.73
C ILE A 56 -3.45 -12.25 -1.96
N PRO A 57 -4.31 -12.11 -3.00
CA PRO A 57 -4.05 -11.21 -4.11
C PRO A 57 -3.80 -9.78 -3.65
N ALA A 58 -2.87 -9.06 -4.31
CA ALA A 58 -2.45 -7.73 -3.89
C ALA A 58 -3.61 -6.72 -3.79
N ASN A 59 -4.55 -6.74 -4.74
CA ASN A 59 -5.73 -5.87 -4.70
C ASN A 59 -6.64 -6.17 -3.49
N LYS A 60 -6.85 -7.45 -3.14
CA LYS A 60 -7.61 -7.83 -1.94
C LYS A 60 -6.87 -7.44 -0.67
N TRP A 61 -5.55 -7.63 -0.62
CA TRP A 61 -4.72 -7.21 0.51
C TRP A 61 -4.81 -5.71 0.78
N LEU A 62 -4.71 -4.89 -0.27
CA LEU A 62 -4.76 -3.43 -0.16
C LEU A 62 -6.11 -2.92 0.36
N MET A 63 -7.21 -3.63 0.07
CA MET A 63 -8.56 -3.30 0.52
C MET A 63 -8.86 -3.72 1.96
N LEU A 64 -7.96 -4.46 2.63
CA LEU A 64 -8.14 -4.86 4.02
C LEU A 64 -7.99 -3.66 4.95
N GLU A 65 -9.01 -3.42 5.78
CA GLU A 65 -9.01 -2.38 6.80
C GLU A 65 -7.86 -2.59 7.81
N PRO A 66 -6.93 -1.63 7.97
CA PRO A 66 -5.88 -1.74 8.97
C PRO A 66 -6.44 -1.78 10.40
N GLY A 67 -5.75 -2.44 11.32
CA GLY A 67 -6.06 -2.40 12.75
C GLY A 67 -7.22 -3.29 13.22
N VAL A 68 -7.99 -3.88 12.30
CA VAL A 68 -9.05 -4.86 12.63
C VAL A 68 -8.61 -6.30 12.38
N SER A 69 -9.31 -7.26 12.99
CA SER A 69 -9.07 -8.68 12.76
C SER A 69 -9.68 -9.13 11.44
N HIS A 70 -8.88 -9.82 10.61
CA HIS A 70 -9.30 -10.50 9.39
C HIS A 70 -9.21 -12.00 9.53
N THR A 71 -9.93 -12.71 8.67
CA THR A 71 -10.00 -14.17 8.68
C THR A 71 -9.68 -14.74 7.31
N LEU A 72 -8.76 -15.70 7.26
CA LEU A 72 -8.54 -16.59 6.14
C LEU A 72 -9.14 -17.95 6.45
N THR A 73 -9.83 -18.52 5.47
CA THR A 73 -10.40 -19.86 5.60
C THR A 73 -9.99 -20.72 4.42
N ILE A 74 -9.57 -21.95 4.71
CA ILE A 74 -9.42 -23.02 3.74
C ILE A 74 -10.50 -24.03 4.06
N SER A 75 -11.32 -24.41 3.09
CA SER A 75 -12.29 -25.49 3.22
C SER A 75 -12.09 -26.52 2.13
N ALA A 76 -12.14 -27.80 2.49
CA ALA A 76 -12.17 -28.92 1.56
C ALA A 76 -13.48 -29.68 1.76
N ALA A 77 -14.25 -29.85 0.69
CA ALA A 77 -15.54 -30.54 0.72
C ALA A 77 -15.63 -31.59 -0.40
N ASP A 78 -16.16 -32.77 -0.08
CA ASP A 78 -16.50 -33.80 -1.07
C ASP A 78 -17.89 -33.53 -1.71
N GLU A 79 -18.24 -34.31 -2.72
CA GLU A 79 -19.53 -34.21 -3.42
C GLU A 79 -20.74 -34.56 -2.54
N GLN A 80 -20.52 -35.22 -1.40
CA GLN A 80 -21.54 -35.64 -0.46
C GLN A 80 -21.74 -34.64 0.69
N GLY A 81 -21.00 -33.51 0.66
CA GLY A 81 -21.13 -32.40 1.60
C GLY A 81 -20.33 -32.56 2.90
N LYS A 82 -19.54 -33.62 3.05
CA LYS A 82 -18.60 -33.74 4.18
C LYS A 82 -17.47 -32.76 3.94
N SER A 83 -17.17 -31.95 4.95
CA SER A 83 -16.16 -30.91 4.81
C SER A 83 -15.21 -30.83 6.01
N SER A 84 -14.03 -30.30 5.75
CA SER A 84 -13.07 -29.88 6.78
C SER A 84 -12.63 -28.46 6.49
N SER A 85 -12.31 -27.70 7.54
CA SER A 85 -11.86 -26.32 7.41
C SER A 85 -10.67 -26.00 8.31
N ARG A 86 -9.91 -24.97 7.90
CA ARG A 86 -8.90 -24.30 8.70
C ARG A 86 -9.10 -22.81 8.67
N THR A 87 -8.93 -22.18 9.83
CA THR A 87 -9.15 -20.76 10.04
C THR A 87 -7.91 -20.09 10.59
N PHE A 88 -7.46 -19.04 9.91
CA PHE A 88 -6.34 -18.22 10.35
C PHE A 88 -6.80 -16.79 10.53
N THR A 89 -6.48 -16.19 11.68
CA THR A 89 -6.79 -14.79 11.95
C THR A 89 -5.54 -13.94 11.90
N PHE A 90 -5.67 -12.66 11.53
CA PHE A 90 -4.55 -11.71 11.56
C PHE A 90 -5.07 -10.28 11.62
N THR A 91 -4.23 -9.36 12.08
CA THR A 91 -4.49 -7.92 12.00
C THR A 91 -3.49 -7.29 11.03
N ARG A 92 -3.97 -6.60 9.99
CA ARG A 92 -3.09 -5.85 9.10
C ARG A 92 -2.65 -4.56 9.79
N GLN A 93 -1.36 -4.29 9.84
CA GLN A 93 -0.81 -3.04 10.34
C GLN A 93 -0.26 -2.19 9.21
N VAL A 94 -0.68 -0.91 9.19
CA VAL A 94 -0.14 0.13 8.31
C VAL A 94 0.31 1.28 9.20
N ASN A 95 1.57 1.68 9.08
CA ASN A 95 2.16 2.76 9.87
C ASN A 95 2.61 3.94 9.00
N GLU A 96 2.43 3.85 7.68
CA GLU A 96 2.96 4.82 6.75
C GLU A 96 2.06 4.96 5.52
N ILE A 97 1.80 6.20 5.11
CA ILE A 97 1.30 6.57 3.79
C ILE A 97 2.48 7.15 3.03
N MET A 98 2.74 6.63 1.83
CA MET A 98 3.86 7.03 1.00
C MET A 98 3.41 7.29 -0.43
N PHE A 99 3.75 8.47 -0.93
CA PHE A 99 3.73 8.81 -2.35
C PHE A 99 5.15 9.23 -2.74
N GLU A 100 5.87 8.38 -3.48
CA GLU A 100 7.28 8.59 -3.87
C GLU A 100 7.44 9.41 -5.16
N GLY A 101 6.43 10.22 -5.50
CA GLY A 101 6.44 11.10 -6.67
C GLY A 101 5.73 10.56 -7.89
N LEU A 102 5.53 11.46 -8.85
CA LEU A 102 4.96 11.16 -10.14
C LEU A 102 5.94 10.27 -10.92
N GLN A 103 5.42 9.22 -11.57
CA GLN A 103 6.21 8.39 -12.48
C GLN A 103 6.83 9.20 -13.63
N VAL A 104 6.11 10.24 -14.06
CA VAL A 104 6.58 11.23 -15.04
C VAL A 104 6.48 12.60 -14.39
N PRO A 105 7.60 13.30 -14.14
CA PRO A 105 7.60 14.66 -13.63
C PRO A 105 6.81 15.62 -14.53
N MET A 106 6.36 16.73 -13.97
CA MET A 106 5.65 17.76 -14.72
C MET A 106 6.68 18.61 -15.49
N GLU A 107 6.75 18.43 -16.80
CA GLU A 107 7.73 19.09 -17.66
C GLU A 107 7.60 20.61 -17.67
N THR A 108 8.75 21.27 -17.73
CA THR A 108 8.89 22.72 -17.79
C THR A 108 10.06 23.10 -18.71
N ASP A 109 9.93 24.21 -19.43
CA ASP A 109 11.00 24.69 -20.33
C ASP A 109 12.16 25.33 -19.55
N ILE A 110 11.86 25.88 -18.37
CA ILE A 110 12.80 26.55 -17.46
C ILE A 110 12.60 26.05 -16.03
N ALA A 111 13.55 26.32 -15.14
CA ALA A 111 13.42 25.98 -13.73
C ALA A 111 12.17 26.67 -13.13
N ALA A 112 11.30 25.89 -12.49
CA ALA A 112 10.24 26.46 -11.67
C ALA A 112 10.86 27.18 -10.46
N GLU A 113 10.34 28.38 -10.16
CA GLU A 113 10.85 29.21 -9.05
C GLU A 113 10.08 28.92 -7.76
N ARG A 114 8.79 28.62 -7.87
CA ARG A 114 7.91 28.37 -6.72
C ARG A 114 6.91 27.26 -7.00
N ILE A 115 6.50 26.60 -5.93
CA ILE A 115 5.43 25.60 -5.93
C ILE A 115 4.50 25.79 -4.73
N LEU A 116 3.20 25.73 -4.98
CA LEU A 116 2.16 25.58 -3.96
C LEU A 116 1.63 24.16 -4.01
N LEU A 117 1.68 23.46 -2.88
CA LEU A 117 1.00 22.18 -2.69
C LEU A 117 -0.14 22.34 -1.69
N THR A 118 -1.31 21.82 -2.05
CA THR A 118 -2.52 21.81 -1.22
C THR A 118 -2.97 20.36 -1.02
N PRO A 119 -2.35 19.62 -0.09
CA PRO A 119 -2.78 18.28 0.27
C PRO A 119 -4.16 18.30 0.95
N ASP A 120 -5.04 17.41 0.54
CA ASP A 120 -6.27 17.06 1.27
C ASP A 120 -5.95 15.88 2.19
N TRP A 121 -5.68 16.20 3.46
CA TRP A 121 -5.20 15.23 4.45
C TRP A 121 -5.84 15.43 5.83
N GLN A 122 -5.78 14.39 6.64
CA GLN A 122 -5.99 14.50 8.08
C GLN A 122 -4.75 13.96 8.78
N ILE A 123 -4.04 14.86 9.48
CA ILE A 123 -2.81 14.52 10.19
C ILE A 123 -3.10 14.56 11.69
N PRO A 124 -3.19 13.40 12.36
CA PRO A 124 -3.43 13.35 13.79
C PRO A 124 -2.21 13.82 14.59
N LEU A 125 -2.45 14.25 15.84
CA LEU A 125 -1.36 14.59 16.75
C LEU A 125 -0.46 13.36 16.97
N GLY A 126 0.85 13.58 16.91
CA GLY A 126 1.85 12.52 17.06
C GLY A 126 2.24 11.83 15.74
N ALA A 127 1.55 12.10 14.63
CA ALA A 127 1.99 11.69 13.30
C ALA A 127 3.10 12.61 12.78
N GLU A 128 4.03 12.01 12.05
CA GLU A 128 5.16 12.69 11.45
C GLU A 128 4.91 12.84 9.95
N VAL A 129 5.07 14.05 9.43
CA VAL A 129 4.77 14.37 8.02
C VAL A 129 6.00 14.97 7.39
N ARG A 130 6.31 14.52 6.18
CA ARG A 130 7.34 15.05 5.32
C ARG A 130 6.74 15.28 3.93
N VAL A 131 6.82 16.52 3.46
CA VAL A 131 6.48 16.88 2.08
C VAL A 131 7.75 17.42 1.44
N GLU A 132 8.12 16.87 0.30
CA GLU A 132 9.31 17.29 -0.43
C GLU A 132 8.97 17.59 -1.88
N VAL A 133 9.70 18.53 -2.46
CA VAL A 133 9.50 19.03 -3.82
C VAL A 133 10.85 19.13 -4.53
N CYS A 134 10.87 19.00 -5.85
CA CYS A 134 12.03 19.30 -6.66
C CYS A 134 11.59 19.98 -7.97
N ASN A 135 12.45 20.83 -8.53
CA ASN A 135 12.25 21.44 -9.85
C ASN A 135 13.10 20.79 -10.96
N ASN A 136 13.96 19.82 -10.61
CA ASN A 136 14.76 19.00 -11.51
C ASN A 136 14.34 17.51 -11.50
N GLY A 137 13.05 17.22 -11.47
CA GLY A 137 12.48 15.87 -11.34
C GLY A 137 12.86 14.86 -12.43
N PHE A 138 13.39 15.30 -13.57
CA PHE A 138 13.93 14.42 -14.62
C PHE A 138 15.38 13.98 -14.39
N ASP A 139 16.07 14.58 -13.42
CA ASP A 139 17.40 14.14 -13.04
C ASP A 139 17.35 12.70 -12.51
N ALA A 140 18.42 11.93 -12.74
CA ALA A 140 18.53 10.60 -12.16
C ALA A 140 18.51 10.64 -10.62
N GLU A 141 19.03 11.72 -10.04
CA GLU A 141 18.98 12.03 -8.61
C GLU A 141 18.46 13.47 -8.42
N PRO A 142 17.13 13.67 -8.35
CA PRO A 142 16.56 15.01 -8.16
C PRO A 142 16.95 15.63 -6.82
N THR A 143 17.04 16.95 -6.79
CA THR A 143 17.33 17.73 -5.59
C THR A 143 16.04 17.95 -4.80
N TRP A 144 15.76 17.05 -3.85
CA TRP A 144 14.58 17.14 -3.00
C TRP A 144 14.73 18.19 -1.91
N GLU A 145 13.79 19.12 -1.84
CA GLU A 145 13.72 20.21 -0.87
C GLU A 145 12.51 20.07 0.06
N ASP A 146 12.63 20.48 1.32
CA ASP A 146 11.57 20.37 2.33
C ASP A 146 10.48 21.43 2.15
N CYS A 147 9.28 20.99 1.77
CA CYS A 147 8.08 21.83 1.62
C CYS A 147 7.03 21.54 2.71
N THR A 148 7.41 20.85 3.81
CA THR A 148 6.45 20.41 4.85
C THR A 148 5.70 21.57 5.50
N ILE A 149 6.40 22.62 5.93
CA ILE A 149 5.77 23.78 6.59
C ILE A 149 4.91 24.57 5.59
N PRO A 150 5.39 24.94 4.39
CA PRO A 150 4.56 25.58 3.38
C PRO A 150 3.29 24.77 3.04
N ALA A 151 3.41 23.47 2.79
CA ALA A 151 2.27 22.60 2.49
C ALA A 151 1.24 22.56 3.64
N LYS A 152 1.69 22.47 4.89
CA LYS A 152 0.81 22.55 6.08
C LYS A 152 0.07 23.88 6.19
N MET A 153 0.72 24.96 5.77
CA MET A 153 0.18 26.32 5.88
C MET A 153 -0.55 26.80 4.63
N GLY A 154 -0.65 25.96 3.58
CA GLY A 154 -1.22 26.35 2.28
C GLY A 154 -0.45 27.49 1.61
N ARG A 155 0.89 27.50 1.75
CA ARG A 155 1.78 28.54 1.21
C ARG A 155 2.69 27.99 0.12
N GLY A 156 3.07 28.87 -0.81
CA GLY A 156 4.08 28.56 -1.80
C GLY A 156 5.47 28.42 -1.19
N TYR A 157 6.22 27.42 -1.61
CA TYR A 157 7.64 27.24 -1.38
C TYR A 157 8.43 27.81 -2.55
N ALA A 158 9.56 28.47 -2.28
CA ALA A 158 10.48 28.94 -3.30
C ALA A 158 11.64 27.95 -3.40
N PHE A 159 11.89 27.43 -4.60
CA PHE A 159 12.98 26.49 -4.83
C PHE A 159 14.33 27.18 -4.63
N LEU A 160 15.24 26.49 -3.95
CA LEU A 160 16.64 26.89 -3.82
C LEU A 160 17.50 26.28 -4.93
N ASN A 161 17.07 25.15 -5.49
CA ASN A 161 17.79 24.48 -6.56
C ASN A 161 17.73 25.28 -7.87
N THR A 162 18.91 25.62 -8.39
CA THR A 162 19.07 26.34 -9.67
C THR A 162 19.83 25.51 -10.71
N VAL A 163 20.04 24.21 -10.47
CA VAL A 163 20.81 23.32 -11.34
C VAL A 163 20.02 22.06 -11.72
N LYS A 164 20.27 21.52 -12.91
CA LYS A 164 19.79 20.19 -13.34
C LYS A 164 20.89 19.45 -14.08
N THR A 165 20.79 18.13 -14.09
CA THR A 165 21.70 17.23 -14.82
C THR A 165 21.02 16.60 -16.04
N ALA A 166 19.70 16.54 -16.07
CA ALA A 166 18.91 16.09 -17.22
C ALA A 166 18.81 17.17 -18.32
N GLU A 167 18.33 16.74 -19.49
CA GLU A 167 18.06 17.64 -20.61
C GLU A 167 16.92 18.62 -20.31
N LYS A 168 15.89 18.17 -19.56
CA LYS A 168 14.67 18.94 -19.28
C LYS A 168 14.55 19.32 -17.80
N TRP A 169 13.94 20.46 -17.52
CA TRP A 169 13.45 20.78 -16.18
C TRP A 169 12.13 20.06 -15.92
N GLY A 170 11.81 19.81 -14.65
CA GLY A 170 10.53 19.21 -14.33
C GLY A 170 10.21 19.28 -12.84
N VAL A 171 8.97 19.62 -12.52
CA VAL A 171 8.51 19.67 -11.14
C VAL A 171 8.04 18.28 -10.69
N ASN A 172 8.44 17.87 -9.49
CA ASN A 172 7.90 16.68 -8.82
C ASN A 172 7.74 16.95 -7.33
N PHE A 173 6.96 16.12 -6.66
CA PHE A 173 6.71 16.20 -5.22
C PHE A 173 6.56 14.80 -4.65
N ARG A 174 6.91 14.60 -3.38
CA ARG A 174 6.67 13.35 -2.66
C ARG A 174 6.16 13.64 -1.26
N VAL A 175 5.38 12.71 -0.72
CA VAL A 175 4.75 12.85 0.59
C VAL A 175 4.91 11.57 1.38
N ARG A 176 5.33 11.70 2.63
CA ARG A 176 5.42 10.62 3.61
C ARG A 176 4.69 11.04 4.87
N ILE A 177 3.77 10.21 5.34
CA ILE A 177 3.07 10.37 6.60
C ILE A 177 3.32 9.11 7.41
N GLN A 178 4.03 9.23 8.53
CA GLN A 178 4.29 8.14 9.46
C GLN A 178 3.39 8.29 10.69
N LYS A 179 2.88 7.16 11.18
CA LYS A 179 1.99 7.12 12.35
C LYS A 179 2.64 7.78 13.58
N GLY A 180 3.95 7.63 13.75
CA GLY A 180 4.66 8.12 14.93
C GLY A 180 4.01 7.62 16.23
N THR A 181 3.60 8.55 17.08
CA THR A 181 2.88 8.28 18.34
C THR A 181 1.35 8.45 18.22
N ALA A 182 0.84 8.73 17.02
CA ALA A 182 -0.58 8.97 16.81
C ALA A 182 -1.44 7.74 17.15
N THR A 183 -2.50 7.97 17.93
CA THR A 183 -3.48 6.94 18.30
C THR A 183 -4.66 6.87 17.34
N SER A 184 -4.92 7.94 16.59
CA SER A 184 -5.95 7.98 15.54
C SER A 184 -5.34 7.82 14.15
N GLU A 185 -6.19 7.66 13.15
CA GLU A 185 -5.81 7.44 11.75
C GLU A 185 -5.31 8.74 11.09
N ALA A 186 -4.39 8.57 10.15
CA ALA A 186 -4.01 9.60 9.20
C ALA A 186 -4.61 9.27 7.83
N SER A 187 -4.97 10.28 7.06
CA SER A 187 -5.51 10.11 5.72
C SER A 187 -4.88 11.11 4.74
N LEU A 188 -4.80 10.70 3.48
CA LEU A 188 -4.41 11.53 2.34
C LEU A 188 -5.35 11.18 1.18
N SER A 189 -6.28 12.09 0.89
CA SER A 189 -7.33 11.90 -0.11
C SER A 189 -6.91 12.42 -1.49
N GLY A 190 -6.02 13.41 -1.52
CA GLY A 190 -5.53 13.99 -2.76
C GLY A 190 -4.47 15.07 -2.51
N ILE A 191 -3.80 15.48 -3.58
CA ILE A 191 -2.85 16.59 -3.57
C ILE A 191 -3.14 17.47 -4.78
N GLY A 192 -3.50 18.71 -4.53
CA GLY A 192 -3.61 19.76 -5.55
C GLY A 192 -2.42 20.72 -5.49
N GLY A 193 -2.36 21.67 -6.42
CA GLY A 193 -1.31 22.69 -6.40
C GLY A 193 -1.16 23.47 -7.69
N ALA A 194 -0.14 24.32 -7.71
CA ALA A 194 0.33 25.05 -8.87
C ALA A 194 1.83 25.33 -8.71
N TYR A 195 2.52 25.57 -9.83
CA TYR A 195 3.89 26.08 -9.86
C TYR A 195 3.99 27.18 -10.90
N ASP A 196 4.98 28.05 -10.76
CA ASP A 196 5.26 29.12 -11.72
C ASP A 196 6.51 28.82 -12.54
N VAL A 197 6.46 29.28 -13.79
CA VAL A 197 7.60 29.34 -14.71
C VAL A 197 7.55 30.71 -15.35
N HIS A 198 8.43 31.60 -14.90
CA HIS A 198 8.52 32.95 -15.46
C HIS A 198 9.77 33.03 -16.34
N PRO A 199 9.64 33.22 -17.66
CA PRO A 199 10.79 33.63 -18.44
C PRO A 199 11.20 35.02 -17.95
N SER A 200 12.45 35.15 -17.51
CA SER A 200 13.04 36.46 -17.22
C SER A 200 12.88 37.34 -18.46
N LEU A 201 12.05 38.38 -18.38
CA LEU A 201 11.88 39.39 -19.43
C LEU A 201 13.15 40.22 -19.62
#